data_AF-A0A933P738-F1
#
_entry.id   AF-A0A933P738-F1
#
_cell.length_a   1.000
_cell.length_b   1.000
_cell.length_c   1.000
_cell.angle_alpha   90.00
_cell.angle_beta   90.00
_cell.angle_gamma   90.00
#
_symmetry.space_group_name_H-M   'P 1'
#
loop_
_entity.id
_entity.type
_entity.pdbx_description
1 polymer ?
#
loop_
_entity_poly.entity_id
_entity_poly.type
_entity_poly.pdbx_seq_one_letter_code
_entity_poly.pdbx_strand_id
1 'polypeptide(L)'
;MSDDLSDDPGWQLSWKTVVSALVPGGRLGAAKNGAKDSLQALRSSFVGFCAAVVLIGGVVLILGDLDPEQPDRPALAVPVVVGVGVVCLALQRIVPGPLDCSTPATLAATYRTRFFLRIAFAEAVSLVAFVLYISIGPGWVYAVGLAFTLFGFSVAAPRRARLRADQDALSLNGCTLSLIAALRAPSS
;
A
#
# COMPACT_ATOMS: atom_id res chain seq x y z
N MET A 1 21.17 -3.05 -21.31
CA MET A 1 20.62 -2.52 -20.05
C MET A 1 19.16 -2.99 -19.86
N SER A 2 18.89 -4.25 -20.19
CA SER A 2 17.53 -4.82 -20.29
C SER A 2 17.37 -6.10 -19.46
N ASP A 3 18.50 -6.75 -19.12
CA ASP A 3 18.54 -8.08 -18.51
C ASP A 3 18.08 -8.11 -17.03
N ASP A 4 18.30 -7.02 -16.28
CA ASP A 4 17.82 -6.86 -14.89
C ASP A 4 16.28 -6.96 -14.76
N LEU A 5 15.54 -6.68 -15.84
CA LEU A 5 14.07 -6.72 -15.86
C LEU A 5 13.49 -8.08 -16.25
N SER A 6 14.26 -8.93 -16.94
CA SER A 6 13.89 -10.32 -17.21
C SER A 6 13.97 -11.19 -15.95
N ASP A 7 14.84 -10.82 -15.01
CA ASP A 7 15.16 -11.66 -13.85
C ASP A 7 14.21 -11.45 -12.64
N ASP A 8 13.32 -10.44 -12.65
CA ASP A 8 12.27 -10.30 -11.64
C ASP A 8 11.20 -11.40 -11.79
N PRO A 9 11.02 -12.34 -10.84
CA PRO A 9 9.98 -13.38 -10.92
C PRO A 9 8.56 -12.83 -10.80
N GLY A 10 8.40 -11.56 -10.40
CA GLY A 10 7.10 -10.89 -10.32
C GLY A 10 6.31 -11.25 -9.06
N TRP A 11 4.99 -11.08 -9.14
CA TRP A 11 4.09 -11.38 -8.03
C TRP A 11 3.87 -12.88 -7.89
N GLN A 12 4.70 -13.56 -7.08
CA GLN A 12 4.43 -14.91 -6.61
C GLN A 12 3.29 -14.91 -5.55
N LEU A 13 2.07 -14.54 -5.97
CA LEU A 13 0.86 -14.77 -5.18
C LEU A 13 0.55 -16.27 -5.18
N SER A 14 1.13 -17.00 -4.24
CA SER A 14 0.55 -18.27 -3.81
C SER A 14 -0.59 -17.97 -2.83
N TRP A 15 -1.68 -18.74 -2.91
CA TRP A 15 -2.73 -18.74 -1.88
C TRP A 15 -2.15 -18.94 -0.47
N LYS A 16 -1.11 -19.76 -0.34
CA LYS A 16 -0.35 -19.97 0.90
C LYS A 16 0.25 -18.67 1.44
N THR A 17 0.72 -17.78 0.58
CA THR A 17 1.29 -16.47 0.97
C THR A 17 0.21 -15.56 1.55
N VAL A 18 -0.96 -15.50 0.92
CA VAL A 18 -2.11 -14.72 1.40
C VAL A 18 -2.58 -15.22 2.78
N VAL A 19 -2.78 -16.53 2.93
CA VAL A 19 -3.15 -17.15 4.20
C VAL A 19 -2.07 -16.95 5.28
N SER A 20 -0.78 -17.04 4.94
CA SER A 20 0.32 -16.81 5.89
C SER A 20 0.47 -15.36 6.36
N ALA A 21 -0.02 -14.39 5.58
CA ALA A 21 -0.04 -12.98 5.97
C ALA A 21 -1.16 -12.67 6.98
N LEU A 22 -2.25 -13.43 6.92
CA LEU A 22 -3.41 -13.33 7.83
C LEU A 22 -3.15 -13.99 9.21
N VAL A 23 -2.26 -14.97 9.29
CA VAL A 23 -1.95 -15.70 10.53
C VAL A 23 -0.72 -15.12 11.23
N PRO A 24 -0.79 -14.66 12.50
CA PRO A 24 0.33 -14.00 13.17
C PRO A 24 1.62 -14.83 13.22
N GLY A 25 1.53 -16.17 13.31
CA GLY A 25 2.70 -17.07 13.30
C GLY A 25 3.34 -17.30 11.92
N GLY A 26 2.64 -17.04 10.81
CA GLY A 26 3.15 -17.31 9.46
C GLY A 26 4.32 -16.40 9.04
N ARG A 27 4.37 -15.20 9.64
CA ARG A 27 5.32 -14.13 9.28
C ARG A 27 6.77 -14.48 9.67
N LEU A 28 6.99 -15.27 10.72
CA LEU A 28 8.34 -15.70 11.14
C LEU A 28 9.02 -16.65 10.14
N GLY A 29 8.24 -17.50 9.45
CA GLY A 29 8.77 -18.40 8.42
C GLY A 29 9.16 -17.65 7.14
N ALA A 30 8.34 -16.69 6.72
CA ALA A 30 8.60 -15.86 5.55
C ALA A 30 9.83 -14.95 5.73
N ALA A 31 10.07 -14.43 6.94
CA ALA A 31 11.21 -13.58 7.26
C ALA A 31 12.57 -14.24 6.95
N LYS A 32 12.72 -15.56 7.20
CA LYS A 32 13.95 -16.31 6.89
C LYS A 32 14.29 -16.36 5.40
N ASN A 33 13.30 -16.32 4.52
CA ASN A 33 13.50 -16.30 3.07
C ASN A 33 13.55 -14.86 2.51
N GLY A 34 12.84 -13.91 3.13
CA GLY A 34 12.84 -12.50 2.73
C GLY A 34 14.20 -11.80 2.84
N ALA A 35 15.12 -12.31 3.68
CA ALA A 35 16.48 -11.81 3.78
C ALA A 35 17.30 -11.90 2.48
N LYS A 36 16.87 -12.71 1.49
CA LYS A 36 17.52 -12.82 0.17
C LYS A 36 16.89 -11.95 -0.93
N ASP A 37 15.70 -11.41 -0.73
CA ASP A 37 15.04 -10.54 -1.71
C ASP A 37 14.11 -9.53 -1.01
N SER A 38 14.61 -8.31 -0.81
CA SER A 38 13.83 -7.27 -0.12
C SER A 38 12.64 -6.78 -0.97
N LEU A 39 12.70 -6.88 -2.30
CA LEU A 39 11.58 -6.53 -3.18
C LEU A 39 10.37 -7.43 -2.91
N GLN A 40 10.63 -8.73 -2.68
CA GLN A 40 9.59 -9.68 -2.30
C GLN A 40 9.01 -9.36 -0.90
N ALA A 41 9.82 -8.83 0.02
CA ALA A 41 9.34 -8.36 1.33
C ALA A 41 8.43 -7.12 1.25
N LEU A 42 8.69 -6.18 0.33
CA LEU A 42 7.76 -5.07 0.04
C LEU A 42 6.43 -5.61 -0.53
N ARG A 43 6.50 -6.55 -1.49
CA ARG A 43 5.32 -7.17 -2.10
C ARG A 43 4.47 -7.92 -1.07
N SER A 44 5.07 -8.72 -0.19
CA SER A 44 4.32 -9.40 0.88
C SER A 44 3.72 -8.43 1.90
N SER A 45 4.41 -7.33 2.20
CA SER A 45 3.88 -6.28 3.08
C SER A 45 2.65 -5.61 2.46
N PHE A 46 2.69 -5.29 1.17
CA PHE A 46 1.54 -4.75 0.42
C PHE A 46 0.31 -5.68 0.50
N VAL A 47 0.48 -7.00 0.30
CA VAL A 47 -0.62 -7.97 0.46
C VAL A 47 -1.18 -7.93 1.88
N GLY A 48 -0.32 -7.80 2.89
CA GLY A 48 -0.74 -7.65 4.29
C GLY A 48 -1.66 -6.43 4.52
N PHE A 49 -1.30 -5.26 3.99
CA PHE A 49 -2.15 -4.05 4.08
C PHE A 49 -3.47 -4.21 3.32
N CYS A 50 -3.45 -4.76 2.10
CA CYS A 50 -4.68 -5.05 1.37
C CYS A 50 -5.58 -6.04 2.12
N ALA A 51 -4.99 -7.10 2.71
CA ALA A 51 -5.72 -8.09 3.50
C ALA A 51 -6.32 -7.49 4.77
N ALA A 52 -5.60 -6.60 5.47
CA ALA A 52 -6.09 -5.90 6.66
C ALA A 52 -7.32 -5.02 6.33
N VAL A 53 -7.25 -4.23 5.25
CA VAL A 53 -8.37 -3.40 4.80
C VAL A 53 -9.57 -4.26 4.37
N VAL A 54 -9.34 -5.38 3.66
CA VAL A 54 -10.41 -6.32 3.30
C VAL A 54 -11.05 -6.99 4.53
N LEU A 55 -10.26 -7.34 5.56
CA LEU A 55 -10.79 -7.86 6.83
C LEU A 55 -11.67 -6.84 7.55
N ILE A 56 -11.27 -5.56 7.61
CA ILE A 56 -12.09 -4.49 8.20
C ILE A 56 -13.41 -4.39 7.43
N GLY A 57 -13.38 -4.41 6.09
CA GLY A 57 -14.59 -4.47 5.27
C GLY A 57 -15.47 -5.69 5.55
N GLY A 58 -14.86 -6.86 5.77
CA GLY A 58 -15.58 -8.07 6.21
C GLY A 58 -16.29 -7.88 7.55
N VAL A 59 -15.66 -7.23 8.52
CA VAL A 59 -16.29 -6.89 9.82
C VAL A 59 -17.48 -5.95 9.63
N VAL A 60 -17.34 -4.90 8.80
CA VAL A 60 -18.46 -3.98 8.50
C VAL A 60 -19.61 -4.72 7.82
N LEU A 61 -19.34 -5.59 6.85
CA LEU A 61 -20.37 -6.37 6.15
C LEU A 61 -21.10 -7.36 7.07
N ILE A 62 -20.42 -7.91 8.09
CA ILE A 62 -21.03 -8.82 9.07
C ILE A 62 -21.90 -8.05 10.07
N LEU A 63 -21.47 -6.85 10.47
CA LEU A 63 -22.19 -6.02 11.44
C LEU A 63 -23.39 -5.26 10.83
N GLY A 64 -23.35 -4.96 9.53
CA GLY A 64 -24.45 -4.26 8.84
C GLY A 64 -24.51 -2.77 9.19
N ASP A 65 -25.71 -2.21 9.23
CA ASP A 65 -25.95 -0.85 9.73
C ASP A 65 -26.20 -0.91 11.25
N LEU A 66 -25.41 -0.17 12.04
CA LEU A 66 -25.46 -0.26 13.51
C LEU A 66 -26.64 0.50 14.14
N ASP A 67 -27.22 1.47 13.42
CA ASP A 67 -28.39 2.23 13.86
C ASP A 67 -29.24 2.68 12.64
N PRO A 68 -30.22 1.87 12.22
CA PRO A 68 -31.02 2.15 11.03
C PRO A 68 -32.12 3.22 11.23
N GLU A 69 -32.36 3.69 12.47
CA GLU A 69 -33.47 4.62 12.77
C GLU A 69 -33.06 6.11 12.78
N GLN A 70 -31.79 6.46 12.53
CA GLN A 70 -31.29 7.85 12.50
C GLN A 70 -30.88 8.34 11.09
N PRO A 71 -31.83 8.72 10.22
CA PRO A 71 -31.55 9.05 8.81
C PRO A 71 -30.78 10.36 8.57
N ASP A 72 -30.72 11.28 9.54
CA ASP A 72 -30.25 12.67 9.30
C ASP A 72 -28.75 12.90 9.60
N ARG A 73 -28.06 11.98 10.28
CA ARG A 73 -26.60 12.11 10.57
C ARG A 73 -25.61 11.78 9.44
N PRO A 74 -25.91 10.98 8.38
CA PRO A 74 -24.90 10.56 7.42
C PRO A 74 -24.45 11.67 6.45
N ALA A 75 -25.21 12.76 6.32
CA ALA A 75 -24.91 13.85 5.39
C ALA A 75 -23.56 14.54 5.65
N LEU A 76 -23.09 14.57 6.91
CA LEU A 76 -21.77 15.11 7.26
C LEU A 76 -20.63 14.09 7.14
N ALA A 77 -20.92 12.79 7.13
CA ALA A 77 -19.90 11.74 7.03
C ALA A 77 -19.22 11.72 5.65
N VAL A 78 -20.02 11.85 4.58
CA VAL A 78 -19.53 11.84 3.19
C VAL A 78 -18.52 12.94 2.88
N PRO A 79 -18.79 14.24 3.11
CA PRO A 79 -17.82 15.28 2.81
C PRO A 79 -16.54 15.15 3.64
N VAL A 80 -16.60 14.59 4.86
CA VAL A 80 -15.40 14.27 5.65
C VAL A 80 -14.61 13.13 5.02
N VAL A 81 -15.22 11.99 4.70
CA VAL A 81 -14.50 10.86 4.06
C VAL A 81 -13.93 11.25 2.70
N VAL A 82 -14.70 11.98 1.88
CA VAL A 82 -14.25 12.46 0.56
C VAL A 82 -13.15 13.50 0.70
N GLY A 83 -13.29 14.46 1.63
CA GLY A 83 -12.28 15.48 1.88
C GLY A 83 -10.95 14.89 2.37
N VAL A 84 -11.01 13.99 3.35
CA VAL A 84 -9.83 13.23 3.83
C VAL A 84 -9.26 12.37 2.70
N GLY A 85 -10.10 11.68 1.92
CA GLY A 85 -9.68 10.88 0.77
C GLY A 85 -8.90 11.69 -0.27
N VAL A 86 -9.41 12.86 -0.65
CA VAL A 86 -8.74 13.78 -1.59
C VAL A 86 -7.43 14.31 -1.02
N VAL A 87 -7.41 14.75 0.25
CA VAL A 87 -6.20 15.24 0.93
C VAL A 87 -5.14 14.14 1.00
N CYS A 88 -5.50 12.93 1.42
CA CYS A 88 -4.60 11.79 1.48
C CYS A 88 -4.04 11.40 0.10
N LEU A 89 -4.86 11.40 -0.95
CA LEU A 89 -4.39 11.16 -2.33
C LEU A 89 -3.48 12.29 -2.86
N ALA A 90 -3.71 13.54 -2.46
CA ALA A 90 -2.81 14.65 -2.77
C ALA A 90 -1.46 14.50 -2.05
N LEU A 91 -1.48 14.23 -0.74
CA LEU A 91 -0.28 13.98 0.06
C LEU A 91 0.52 12.77 -0.45
N GLN A 92 -0.16 11.73 -0.94
CA GLN A 92 0.45 10.56 -1.61
C GLN A 92 1.31 10.94 -2.85
N ARG A 93 1.00 12.07 -3.49
CA ARG A 93 1.77 12.61 -4.62
C ARG A 93 2.86 13.60 -4.19
N ILE A 94 2.55 14.47 -3.23
CA ILE A 94 3.40 15.62 -2.85
C ILE A 94 4.48 15.26 -1.83
N VAL A 95 4.13 14.51 -0.77
CA VAL A 95 5.03 14.22 0.36
C VAL A 95 6.22 13.33 -0.01
N PRO A 96 6.09 12.29 -0.86
CA PRO A 96 7.23 11.41 -1.15
C PRO A 96 8.23 12.10 -2.08
N GLY A 97 9.32 12.59 -1.49
CA GLY A 97 10.41 13.31 -2.15
C GLY A 97 11.13 12.53 -3.26
N PRO A 98 12.11 13.18 -3.92
CA PRO A 98 12.89 12.56 -4.99
C PRO A 98 13.66 11.33 -4.49
N LEU A 99 13.94 10.40 -5.41
CA LEU A 99 14.77 9.24 -5.13
C LEU A 99 16.24 9.69 -5.07
N ASP A 100 16.91 9.44 -3.94
CA ASP A 100 18.34 9.69 -3.80
C ASP A 100 19.14 8.62 -4.56
N CYS A 101 20.05 9.06 -5.42
CA CYS A 101 20.95 8.20 -6.21
C CYS A 101 22.41 8.21 -5.71
N SER A 102 22.67 8.74 -4.52
CA SER A 102 24.01 8.77 -3.92
C SER A 102 24.64 7.37 -3.79
N THR A 103 23.87 6.36 -3.40
CA THR A 103 24.32 4.96 -3.27
C THR A 103 23.16 3.97 -3.56
N PRO A 104 23.44 2.69 -3.87
CA PRO A 104 22.39 1.68 -3.97
C PRO A 104 21.57 1.51 -2.68
N ALA A 105 22.20 1.64 -1.51
CA ALA A 105 21.54 1.48 -0.22
C ALA A 105 20.57 2.64 0.08
N THR A 106 21.00 3.89 -0.15
CA THR A 106 20.16 5.09 0.01
C THR A 106 19.03 5.13 -1.02
N LEU A 107 19.25 4.67 -2.24
CA LEU A 107 18.22 4.51 -3.27
C LEU A 107 17.13 3.53 -2.83
N ALA A 108 17.52 2.34 -2.35
CA ALA A 108 16.59 1.34 -1.85
C ALA A 108 15.82 1.82 -0.60
N ALA A 109 16.50 2.48 0.34
CA ALA A 109 15.89 3.05 1.54
C ALA A 109 14.87 4.15 1.19
N THR A 110 15.23 5.10 0.31
CA THR A 110 14.35 6.19 -0.12
C THR A 110 13.12 5.66 -0.87
N TYR A 111 13.30 4.64 -1.72
CA TYR A 111 12.19 3.96 -2.37
C TYR A 111 11.24 3.29 -1.37
N ARG A 112 11.77 2.58 -0.35
CA ARG A 112 10.97 1.96 0.72
C ARG A 112 10.16 3.01 1.49
N THR A 113 10.78 4.11 1.93
CA THR A 113 10.11 5.21 2.63
C THR A 113 9.00 5.82 1.77
N ARG A 114 9.28 6.09 0.49
CA ARG A 114 8.31 6.56 -0.51
C ARG A 114 7.14 5.59 -0.70
N PHE A 115 7.38 4.28 -0.63
CA PHE A 115 6.35 3.25 -0.70
C PHE A 115 5.48 3.21 0.57
N PHE A 116 6.08 3.15 1.77
CA PHE A 116 5.34 3.08 3.04
C PHE A 116 4.50 4.34 3.31
N LEU A 117 5.05 5.54 3.06
CA LEU A 117 4.28 6.79 3.14
C LEU A 117 3.05 6.76 2.24
N ARG A 118 3.20 6.25 1.02
CA ARG A 118 2.08 6.16 0.06
C ARG A 118 1.00 5.17 0.48
N ILE A 119 1.37 4.09 1.17
CA ILE A 119 0.39 3.15 1.77
C ILE A 119 -0.29 3.82 2.96
N ALA A 120 0.47 4.39 3.90
CA ALA A 120 -0.08 4.99 5.12
C ALA A 120 -1.13 6.07 4.82
N PHE A 121 -0.88 6.95 3.84
CA PHE A 121 -1.88 7.93 3.41
C PHE A 121 -3.13 7.28 2.80
N ALA A 122 -2.98 6.22 1.99
CA ALA A 122 -4.14 5.53 1.41
C ALA A 122 -4.94 4.75 2.45
N GLU A 123 -4.28 4.07 3.39
CA GLU A 123 -4.89 3.28 4.47
C GLU A 123 -5.64 4.17 5.47
N ALA A 124 -5.10 5.35 5.81
CA ALA A 124 -5.73 6.31 6.72
C ALA A 124 -7.17 6.66 6.33
N VAL A 125 -7.50 6.69 5.02
CA VAL A 125 -8.87 6.98 4.55
C VAL A 125 -9.85 5.88 4.99
N SER A 126 -9.47 4.60 4.87
CA SER A 126 -10.30 3.48 5.34
C SER A 126 -10.45 3.46 6.85
N LEU A 127 -9.41 3.85 7.61
CA LEU A 127 -9.48 3.94 9.07
C LEU A 127 -10.41 5.07 9.52
N VAL A 128 -10.34 6.25 8.90
CA VAL A 128 -11.27 7.36 9.17
C VAL A 128 -12.71 6.96 8.81
N ALA A 129 -12.94 6.32 7.67
CA ALA A 129 -14.27 5.85 7.28
C ALA A 129 -14.79 4.75 8.22
N PHE A 130 -13.92 3.90 8.77
CA PHE A 130 -14.29 2.88 9.77
C PHE A 130 -14.65 3.51 11.13
N VAL A 131 -13.93 4.52 11.58
CA VAL A 131 -14.27 5.29 12.79
C VAL A 131 -15.62 6.01 12.63
N LEU A 132 -15.87 6.59 11.45
CA LEU A 132 -17.16 7.23 11.14
C LEU A 132 -18.29 6.21 11.04
N TYR A 133 -18.05 5.03 10.48
CA TYR A 133 -19.00 3.91 10.49
C TYR A 133 -19.40 3.53 11.94
N ILE A 134 -18.43 3.28 12.82
CA ILE A 134 -18.71 2.95 14.24
C ILE A 134 -19.47 4.08 14.94
N SER A 135 -19.18 5.34 14.61
CA SER A 135 -19.75 6.52 15.29
C SER A 135 -21.15 6.91 14.80
N ILE A 136 -21.49 6.60 13.54
CA ILE A 136 -22.69 7.12 12.86
C ILE A 136 -23.65 6.02 12.45
N GLY A 137 -23.15 4.81 12.15
CA GLY A 137 -23.96 3.61 11.91
C GLY A 137 -23.97 3.04 10.48
N PRO A 138 -24.03 3.82 9.38
CA PRO A 138 -24.23 3.25 8.05
C PRO A 138 -22.96 2.60 7.47
N GLY A 139 -23.05 1.30 7.15
CA GLY A 139 -21.95 0.50 6.58
C GLY A 139 -21.45 1.00 5.23
N TRP A 140 -22.29 1.69 4.45
CA TRP A 140 -21.90 2.25 3.16
C TRP A 140 -20.89 3.41 3.27
N VAL A 141 -20.81 4.10 4.43
CA VAL A 141 -19.78 5.14 4.67
C VAL A 141 -18.38 4.53 4.60
N TYR A 142 -18.22 3.31 5.13
CA TYR A 142 -16.98 2.56 5.00
C TYR A 142 -16.68 2.20 3.54
N ALA A 143 -17.69 1.82 2.75
CA ALA A 143 -17.50 1.48 1.33
C ALA A 143 -16.94 2.65 0.51
N VAL A 144 -17.31 3.90 0.83
CA VAL A 144 -16.71 5.10 0.22
C VAL A 144 -15.22 5.20 0.57
N GLY A 145 -14.86 5.09 1.85
CA GLY A 145 -13.46 5.14 2.28
C GLY A 145 -12.62 4.00 1.70
N LEU A 146 -13.19 2.80 1.65
CA LEU A 146 -12.60 1.62 1.02
C LEU A 146 -12.28 1.87 -0.46
N ALA A 147 -13.19 2.50 -1.23
CA ALA A 147 -12.95 2.83 -2.63
C ALA A 147 -11.74 3.79 -2.80
N PHE A 148 -11.63 4.82 -1.95
CA PHE A 148 -10.47 5.73 -1.93
C PHE A 148 -9.17 4.99 -1.55
N THR A 149 -9.21 4.13 -0.54
CA THR A 149 -8.04 3.33 -0.12
C THR A 149 -7.59 2.35 -1.20
N LEU A 150 -8.53 1.63 -1.84
CA LEU A 150 -8.23 0.72 -2.95
C LEU A 150 -7.66 1.48 -4.16
N PHE A 151 -8.20 2.67 -4.48
CA PHE A 151 -7.61 3.53 -5.51
C PHE A 151 -6.18 3.95 -5.13
N GLY A 152 -5.97 4.41 -3.89
CA GLY A 152 -4.65 4.76 -3.35
C GLY A 152 -3.66 3.60 -3.33
N PHE A 153 -4.12 2.35 -3.11
CA PHE A 153 -3.33 1.12 -3.20
C PHE A 153 -3.12 0.64 -4.65
N SER A 154 -3.94 1.07 -5.62
CA SER A 154 -3.70 0.81 -7.05
C SER A 154 -2.63 1.76 -7.62
N VAL A 155 -2.64 3.01 -7.15
CA VAL A 155 -1.46 3.86 -7.02
C VAL A 155 -0.52 3.22 -5.98
N ALA A 156 0.74 3.63 -5.85
CA ALA A 156 1.73 3.02 -4.94
C ALA A 156 2.15 1.54 -5.22
N ALA A 157 1.25 0.63 -5.62
CA ALA A 157 1.52 -0.80 -5.81
C ALA A 157 2.84 -1.08 -6.56
N PRO A 158 3.71 -1.98 -6.04
CA PRO A 158 5.03 -2.28 -6.59
C PRO A 158 4.93 -3.22 -7.79
N ARG A 159 4.23 -2.76 -8.84
CA ARG A 159 4.05 -3.44 -10.13
C ARG A 159 5.30 -3.25 -10.99
N ARG A 160 5.66 -4.26 -11.81
CA ARG A 160 6.79 -4.19 -12.76
C ARG A 160 6.75 -2.92 -13.63
N ALA A 161 5.58 -2.56 -14.16
CA ALA A 161 5.41 -1.35 -14.97
C ALA A 161 5.73 -0.05 -14.21
N ARG A 162 5.51 -0.01 -12.89
CA ARG A 162 5.82 1.15 -12.05
C ARG A 162 7.31 1.22 -11.69
N LEU A 163 7.93 0.08 -11.41
CA LEU A 163 9.39 -0.01 -11.24
C LEU A 163 10.14 0.41 -12.50
N ARG A 164 9.63 0.04 -13.69
CA ARG A 164 10.12 0.55 -14.98
C ARG A 164 9.98 2.07 -15.06
N ALA A 165 8.78 2.61 -14.86
CA ALA A 165 8.57 4.06 -14.93
C ALA A 165 9.42 4.87 -13.91
N ASP A 166 9.64 4.36 -12.69
CA ASP A 166 10.55 4.97 -11.72
C ASP A 166 12.03 4.82 -12.16
N GLN A 167 12.45 3.71 -12.77
CA GLN A 167 13.80 3.54 -13.35
C GLN A 167 14.06 4.42 -14.58
N ASP A 168 13.07 4.55 -15.47
CA ASP A 168 13.12 5.42 -16.64
C ASP A 168 13.29 6.87 -16.18
N ALA A 169 12.49 7.30 -15.20
CA ALA A 169 12.63 8.61 -14.55
C ALA A 169 14.00 8.82 -13.89
N LEU A 170 14.58 7.81 -13.24
CA LEU A 170 15.95 7.89 -12.70
C LEU A 170 16.99 8.09 -13.82
N SER A 171 16.87 7.34 -14.91
CA SER A 171 17.81 7.43 -16.05
C SER A 171 17.75 8.80 -16.74
N LEU A 172 16.55 9.38 -16.87
CA LEU A 172 16.35 10.74 -17.38
C LEU A 172 16.95 11.83 -16.48
N ASN A 173 17.06 11.57 -15.17
CA ASN A 173 17.74 12.44 -14.21
C ASN A 173 19.26 12.13 -14.10
N GLY A 174 19.83 11.36 -15.03
CA GLY A 174 21.27 11.05 -15.09
C GLY A 174 21.74 9.96 -14.12
N CYS A 175 20.84 9.27 -13.42
CA CYS A 175 21.20 8.21 -12.49
C CYS A 175 21.45 6.88 -13.22
N THR A 176 22.66 6.34 -13.10
CA THR A 176 23.11 5.08 -13.73
C THR A 176 22.84 3.83 -12.88
N LEU A 177 22.35 3.99 -11.65
CA LEU A 177 22.07 2.88 -10.74
C LEU A 177 20.82 2.10 -11.15
N SER A 178 20.89 0.77 -11.03
CA SER A 178 19.73 -0.13 -11.17
C SER A 178 18.95 -0.18 -9.86
N LEU A 179 17.72 0.33 -9.88
CA LEU A 179 16.76 0.31 -8.78
C LEU A 179 16.40 -1.14 -8.38
N ILE A 180 16.35 -2.06 -9.35
CA ILE A 180 16.03 -3.47 -9.11
C ILE A 180 17.18 -4.18 -8.42
N ALA A 181 18.42 -3.96 -8.88
CA ALA A 181 19.60 -4.50 -8.20
C ALA A 181 19.73 -3.94 -6.77
N ALA A 182 19.51 -2.63 -6.58
CA ALA A 182 19.49 -1.97 -5.28
C ALA A 182 18.42 -2.54 -4.33
N LEU A 183 17.21 -2.85 -4.84
CA LEU A 183 16.13 -3.45 -4.05
C LEU A 183 16.29 -4.96 -3.80
N ARG A 184 17.17 -5.63 -4.55
CA ARG A 184 17.51 -7.05 -4.31
C ARG A 184 18.68 -7.25 -3.37
N ALA A 185 19.60 -6.30 -3.33
CA ALA A 185 20.71 -6.32 -2.39
C ALA A 185 20.19 -6.46 -0.95
N PRO A 186 20.76 -7.39 -0.14
CA PRO A 186 20.42 -7.47 1.27
C PRO A 186 20.81 -6.16 1.95
N SER A 187 19.93 -5.63 2.80
CA SER A 187 20.28 -4.47 3.64
C SER A 187 21.28 -4.91 4.70
N SER A 188 22.53 -4.50 4.52
CA SER A 188 23.59 -4.50 5.55
C SER A 188 23.25 -3.57 6.70
#